data_AF-A0A1G5UH68-F1
#
_entry.id   AF-A0A1G5UH68-F1
#
_cell.length_a   1.000
_cell.length_b   1.000
_cell.length_c   1.000
_cell.angle_alpha   90.00
_cell.angle_beta   90.00
_cell.angle_gamma   90.00
#
_symmetry.space_group_name_H-M   'P 1'
#
loop_
_entity.id
_entity.type
_entity.pdbx_description
1 polymer ?
#
loop_
_entity_poly.entity_id
_entity_poly.type
_entity_poly.pdbx_seq_one_letter_code
_entity_poly.pdbx_strand_id
1 'polypeptide(L)'
;MVDLRIRHQTTYRYRQAVNLGPHRLIKRPRESRDLRLLSNTVTLSPDATVTWAYDVAGNAVATVTFGASTDRLVVESVSRVELSAEAYPVSPSPPAPSRSRSSTPMTGGRTSAP
;
A
#
# COMPACT_ATOMS: atom_id res chain seq x y z
N MET A 1 21.76 -3.87 -11.83
CA MET A 1 21.11 -2.62 -11.42
C MET A 1 19.82 -2.49 -12.20
N VAL A 2 18.70 -2.25 -11.54
CA VAL A 2 17.35 -2.25 -12.14
C VAL A 2 16.71 -0.89 -11.92
N ASP A 3 16.29 -0.21 -12.99
CA ASP A 3 15.47 0.99 -12.91
C ASP A 3 13.99 0.59 -12.73
N LEU A 4 13.36 1.12 -11.68
CA LEU A 4 11.98 0.86 -11.35
C LEU A 4 11.21 2.18 -11.28
N ARG A 5 10.08 2.22 -11.99
CA ARG A 5 9.09 3.29 -11.86
C ARG A 5 7.92 2.81 -11.01
N ILE A 6 7.77 3.39 -9.83
CA ILE A 6 6.68 3.09 -8.89
C ILE A 6 5.63 4.18 -8.98
N ARG A 7 4.39 3.82 -9.30
CA ARG A 7 3.22 4.71 -9.27
C ARG A 7 2.28 4.26 -8.16
N HIS A 8 2.02 5.14 -7.20
CA HIS A 8 1.07 4.92 -6.13
C HIS A 8 -0.02 5.99 -6.18
N GLN A 9 -1.26 5.58 -6.39
CA GLN A 9 -2.42 6.47 -6.41
C GLN A 9 -3.40 6.05 -5.32
N THR A 10 -3.83 7.00 -4.50
CA THR A 10 -4.94 6.82 -3.56
C THR A 10 -6.04 7.80 -3.93
N THR A 11 -7.28 7.31 -3.96
CA THR A 11 -8.46 8.13 -4.22
C THR A 11 -9.42 8.02 -3.06
N TYR A 12 -9.64 9.15 -2.39
CA TYR A 12 -10.66 9.32 -1.38
C TYR A 12 -11.91 9.91 -2.03
N ARG A 13 -13.07 9.34 -1.70
CA ARG A 13 -14.38 9.82 -2.15
C ARG A 13 -15.23 10.10 -0.93
N TYR A 14 -15.75 11.31 -0.86
CA TYR A 14 -16.64 11.78 0.18
C TYR A 14 -18.06 11.83 -0.35
N ARG A 15 -19.05 11.66 0.53
CA ARG A 15 -20.47 11.71 0.14
C ARG A 15 -20.93 13.11 -0.25
N GLN A 16 -20.23 14.14 0.23
CA GLN A 16 -20.51 15.56 0.00
C GLN A 16 -19.17 16.31 -0.04
N ALA A 17 -19.17 17.54 -0.55
CA ALA A 17 -17.99 18.38 -0.56
C ALA A 17 -17.53 18.71 0.87
N VAL A 18 -16.25 18.45 1.17
CA VAL A 18 -15.63 18.70 2.47
C VAL A 18 -14.46 19.66 2.34
N ASN A 19 -14.22 20.46 3.38
CA ASN A 19 -12.98 21.22 3.52
C ASN A 19 -11.90 20.30 4.05
N LEU A 20 -10.83 20.13 3.28
CA LEU A 20 -9.68 19.32 3.68
C LEU A 20 -8.78 20.15 4.61
N GLY A 21 -8.45 19.61 5.78
CA GLY A 21 -7.44 20.19 6.67
C GLY A 21 -6.02 19.98 6.11
N PRO A 22 -4.96 20.38 6.82
CA PRO A 22 -3.60 20.08 6.41
C PRO A 22 -3.33 18.56 6.38
N HIS A 23 -2.83 18.03 5.26
CA HIS A 23 -2.44 16.63 5.13
C HIS A 23 -0.93 16.48 5.21
N ARG A 24 -0.47 15.45 5.93
CA ARG A 24 0.95 15.10 6.04
C ARG A 24 1.22 13.82 5.28
N LEU A 25 2.03 13.91 4.22
CA LEU A 25 2.32 12.81 3.30
C LEU A 25 3.78 12.36 3.44
N ILE A 26 3.97 11.05 3.63
CA ILE A 26 5.27 10.39 3.59
C ILE A 26 5.23 9.43 2.40
N LYS A 27 5.48 9.96 1.19
CA LYS A 27 5.38 9.23 -0.08
C LYS A 27 6.70 9.18 -0.86
N ARG A 28 7.77 9.73 -0.32
CA ARG A 28 9.12 9.58 -0.87
C ARG A 28 9.72 8.25 -0.37
N PRO A 29 10.12 7.33 -1.26
CA PRO A 29 10.85 6.13 -0.87
C PRO A 29 12.13 6.51 -0.12
N ARG A 30 12.47 5.73 0.92
CA ARG A 30 13.70 5.94 1.68
C ARG A 30 14.88 5.33 0.92
N GLU A 31 15.92 6.11 0.75
CA GLU A 31 17.17 5.65 0.14
C GLU A 31 17.90 4.69 1.10
N SER A 32 18.56 3.70 0.54
CA SER A 32 19.33 2.69 1.28
C SER A 32 20.58 2.31 0.49
N ARG A 33 21.41 1.40 1.02
CA ARG A 33 22.61 0.92 0.31
C ARG A 33 22.28 0.37 -1.08
N ASP A 34 21.16 -0.32 -1.19
CA ASP A 34 20.78 -1.05 -2.40
C ASP A 34 19.66 -0.36 -3.18
N LEU A 35 19.17 0.80 -2.71
CA LEU A 35 18.11 1.58 -3.34
C LEU A 35 18.48 3.05 -3.38
N ARG A 36 18.65 3.57 -4.60
CA ARG A 36 18.87 4.99 -4.88
C ARG A 36 17.61 5.62 -5.44
N LEU A 37 17.20 6.78 -4.92
CA LEU A 37 16.05 7.50 -5.46
C LEU A 37 16.51 8.47 -6.55
N LEU A 38 16.02 8.29 -7.77
CA LEU A 38 16.35 9.15 -8.92
C LEU A 38 15.41 10.36 -8.98
N SER A 39 14.12 10.13 -8.77
CA SER A 39 13.13 11.20 -8.71
C SER A 39 11.89 10.79 -7.92
N ASN A 40 11.21 11.77 -7.33
CA ASN A 40 9.90 11.60 -6.69
C ASN A 40 9.04 12.82 -6.99
N THR A 41 7.84 12.60 -7.49
CA THR A 41 6.85 13.63 -7.76
C THR A 41 5.55 13.25 -7.08
N VAL A 42 4.93 14.23 -6.41
CA VAL A 42 3.60 14.09 -5.81
C VAL A 42 2.67 15.06 -6.52
N THR A 43 1.54 14.54 -7.00
CA THR A 43 0.46 15.33 -7.62
C THR A 43 -0.83 15.11 -6.85
N LEU A 44 -1.62 16.18 -6.77
CA LEU A 44 -2.83 16.25 -5.95
C LEU A 44 -3.98 16.78 -6.79
N SER A 45 -5.17 16.24 -6.55
CA SER A 45 -6.42 16.77 -7.10
C SER A 45 -7.46 16.75 -5.98
N PRO A 46 -8.05 17.88 -5.58
CA PRO A 46 -7.86 19.25 -6.12
C PRO A 46 -6.45 19.80 -5.91
N ASP A 47 -6.13 20.88 -6.63
CA ASP A 47 -4.85 21.57 -6.52
C ASP A 47 -4.60 22.07 -5.10
N ALA A 48 -3.34 22.06 -4.67
CA ALA A 48 -2.97 22.29 -3.29
C ALA A 48 -1.52 22.79 -3.17
N THR A 49 -1.28 23.58 -2.14
CA THR A 49 0.07 24.04 -1.80
C THR A 49 0.82 22.94 -1.07
N VAL A 50 2.01 22.59 -1.55
CA VAL A 50 2.86 21.55 -0.96
C VAL A 50 4.16 22.15 -0.44
N THR A 51 4.44 21.95 0.84
CA THR A 51 5.69 22.33 1.49
C THR A 51 6.42 21.08 1.96
N TRP A 52 7.72 20.99 1.66
CA TRP A 52 8.54 19.85 2.06
C TRP A 52 9.40 20.18 3.26
N ALA A 53 9.49 19.24 4.20
CA ALA A 53 10.39 19.29 5.35
C ALA A 53 10.96 17.89 5.64
N TYR A 54 12.09 17.84 6.35
CA TYR A 54 12.60 16.58 6.90
C TYR A 54 12.19 16.47 8.36
N ASP A 55 11.68 15.30 8.77
CA ASP A 55 11.47 15.01 10.18
C ASP A 55 12.76 14.52 10.86
N VAL A 56 12.71 14.32 12.18
CA VAL A 56 13.85 13.85 12.99
C VAL A 56 14.35 12.46 12.60
N ALA A 57 13.53 11.65 11.92
CA ALA A 57 13.90 10.33 11.40
C ALA A 57 14.47 10.40 9.97
N GLY A 58 14.60 11.60 9.40
CA GLY A 58 15.12 11.86 8.07
C GLY A 58 14.11 11.56 6.96
N ASN A 59 12.82 11.41 7.26
CA ASN A 59 11.81 11.24 6.22
C ASN A 59 11.53 12.58 5.54
N ALA A 60 11.46 12.59 4.21
CA ALA A 60 10.89 13.74 3.51
C ALA A 60 9.36 13.72 3.68
N VAL A 61 8.86 14.72 4.37
CA VAL A 61 7.46 14.91 4.69
C VAL A 61 6.92 16.07 3.84
N ALA A 62 5.88 15.78 3.06
CA ALA A 62 5.10 16.81 2.38
C ALA A 62 3.91 17.23 3.25
N THR A 63 3.87 18.51 3.63
CA THR A 63 2.70 19.14 4.22
C THR A 63 1.88 19.78 3.11
N VAL A 64 0.62 19.39 3.02
CA VAL A 64 -0.29 19.78 1.95
C VAL A 64 -1.44 20.59 2.53
N THR A 65 -1.69 21.76 1.98
CA THR A 65 -2.81 22.62 2.38
C THR A 65 -3.73 22.86 1.18
N PHE A 66 -5.02 22.60 1.38
CA PHE A 66 -6.04 22.72 0.35
C PHE A 66 -6.81 24.03 0.52
N GLY A 67 -7.07 24.74 -0.58
CA GLY A 67 -7.82 26.00 -0.58
C GLY A 67 -9.29 25.87 -0.97
N ALA A 68 -9.73 24.70 -1.43
CA ALA A 68 -11.07 24.48 -1.95
C ALA A 68 -11.72 23.25 -1.33
N SER A 69 -13.05 23.30 -1.17
CA SER A 69 -13.83 22.13 -0.80
C SER A 69 -13.88 21.14 -1.96
N THR A 70 -13.91 19.85 -1.64
CA THR A 70 -13.98 18.77 -2.64
C THR A 70 -14.71 17.56 -2.10
N ASP A 71 -15.37 16.82 -3.00
CA ASP A 71 -15.91 15.49 -2.72
C ASP A 71 -14.93 14.37 -3.12
N ARG A 72 -13.79 14.72 -3.72
CA ARG A 72 -12.81 13.78 -4.24
C ARG A 72 -11.38 14.29 -4.07
N LEU A 73 -10.61 13.57 -3.25
CA LEU A 73 -9.17 13.79 -3.11
C LEU A 73 -8.40 12.66 -3.80
N VAL A 74 -7.57 12.99 -4.77
CA VAL A 74 -6.60 12.09 -5.40
C VAL A 74 -5.21 12.49 -4.97
N VAL A 75 -4.47 11.54 -4.41
CA VAL A 75 -3.05 11.68 -4.09
C VAL A 75 -2.28 10.68 -4.94
N GLU A 76 -1.47 11.20 -5.85
CA GLU A 76 -0.62 10.39 -6.72
C GLU A 76 0.85 10.67 -6.42
N SER A 77 1.63 9.61 -6.30
CA SER A 77 3.08 9.68 -6.18
C SER A 77 3.73 8.80 -7.23
N VAL A 78 4.67 9.38 -7.97
CA VAL A 78 5.50 8.67 -8.94
C VAL A 78 6.94 8.78 -8.50
N SER A 79 7.59 7.64 -8.30
CA SER A 79 9.01 7.55 -7.95
C SER A 79 9.77 6.77 -9.00
N ARG A 80 10.96 7.23 -9.35
CA ARG A 80 11.95 6.41 -10.05
C ARG A 80 13.06 6.05 -9.08
N VAL A 81 13.32 4.76 -8.94
CA VAL A 81 14.35 4.24 -8.07
C VAL A 81 15.25 3.29 -8.85
N GLU A 82 16.50 3.27 -8.45
CA GLU A 82 17.49 2.34 -8.97
C GLU A 82 17.79 1.31 -7.88
N LEU A 83 17.52 0.05 -8.17
CA LEU A 83 17.70 -1.08 -7.26
C LEU A 83 18.95 -1.87 -7.64
N SER A 84 19.86 -2.01 -6.68
CA SER A 84 21.08 -2.81 -6.79
C SER A 84 21.02 -4.11 -5.99
N ALA A 85 19.94 -4.32 -5.23
CA ALA A 85 19.76 -5.49 -4.38
C ALA A 85 19.77 -6.78 -5.21
N GLU A 86 20.42 -7.81 -4.66
CA GLU A 86 20.30 -9.17 -5.17
C GLU A 86 18.85 -9.67 -4.99
N ALA A 87 18.39 -10.52 -5.91
CA ALA A 87 17.05 -11.08 -5.83
C ALA A 87 16.91 -11.87 -4.51
N TYR A 88 15.92 -11.49 -3.69
CA TYR A 88 15.62 -12.24 -2.47
C TYR A 88 15.26 -13.68 -2.83
N PRO A 89 15.90 -14.70 -2.22
CA PRO A 89 15.56 -16.08 -2.49
C PRO A 89 14.12 -16.33 -2.02
N VAL A 90 13.24 -16.64 -2.97
CA VAL A 90 11.88 -17.05 -2.68
C VAL A 90 11.89 -18.52 -2.26
N SER A 91 11.76 -18.77 -0.96
CA SER A 91 11.53 -20.14 -0.47
C SER A 91 10.14 -20.59 -0.90
N PRO A 92 9.97 -21.80 -1.46
CA PRO A 92 8.64 -22.32 -1.74
C PRO A 92 7.86 -22.44 -0.42
N SER A 93 6.62 -21.95 -0.43
CA SER A 93 5.72 -22.21 0.70
C SER A 93 5.54 -23.73 0.86
N PRO A 94 5.55 -24.27 2.09
CA PRO A 94 5.27 -25.67 2.29
C PRO A 94 3.87 -26.03 1.74
N PRO A 95 3.69 -27.26 1.21
CA PRO A 95 2.39 -27.70 0.71
C PRO A 95 1.34 -27.61 1.83
N ALA A 96 0.13 -27.20 1.48
CA ALA A 96 -0.99 -27.19 2.42
C ALA A 96 -1.24 -28.62 2.94
N PRO A 97 -1.55 -28.81 4.24
CA PRO A 97 -1.81 -30.13 4.78
C PRO A 97 -3.01 -30.78 4.08
N SER A 98 -2.87 -32.05 3.68
CA SER A 98 -3.96 -32.81 3.08
C SER A 98 -5.06 -32.99 4.12
N ARG A 99 -6.21 -32.33 3.91
CA ARG A 99 -7.42 -32.56 4.70
C ARG A 99 -7.94 -33.95 4.37
N SER A 100 -7.60 -34.96 5.16
CA SER A 100 -8.29 -36.25 5.10
C SER A 100 -9.75 -36.01 5.49
N ARG A 101 -10.66 -36.09 4.53
CA ARG A 101 -12.08 -36.24 4.84
C ARG A 101 -12.25 -37.65 5.39
N SER A 102 -12.21 -37.79 6.71
CA SER A 102 -12.74 -38.98 7.37
C SER A 102 -14.26 -39.01 7.15
N SER A 103 -14.70 -39.69 6.10
CA SER A 103 -16.09 -40.11 5.98
C SER A 103 -16.31 -41.30 6.90
N THR A 104 -16.65 -41.05 8.16
CA THR A 104 -17.18 -42.11 9.03
C THR A 104 -18.60 -42.44 8.56
N PRO A 105 -18.89 -43.66 8.09
CA PRO A 105 -20.27 -44.04 7.82
C PRO A 105 -20.98 -44.26 9.17
N MET A 106 -22.09 -43.55 9.38
CA MET A 106 -23.03 -43.87 10.44
C MET A 106 -23.68 -45.23 10.11
N THR A 107 -23.23 -46.30 10.77
CA THR A 107 -23.92 -47.59 10.75
C THR A 107 -25.23 -47.44 11.52
N GLY A 108 -26.33 -47.30 10.78
CA GLY A 108 -27.69 -47.36 11.32
C GLY A 108 -28.00 -48.76 11.82
N GLY A 109 -27.89 -48.96 13.13
CA GLY A 109 -28.44 -50.13 13.82
C GLY A 109 -29.95 -50.02 13.90
N ARG A 110 -30.66 -50.69 12.97
CA ARG A 110 -32.04 -51.11 13.20
C ARG A 110 -31.98 -52.31 14.15
N THR A 111 -32.59 -52.20 15.32
CA THR A 111 -33.08 -53.39 16.02
C THR A 111 -34.50 -53.14 16.46
N SER A 112 -35.37 -53.97 15.89
CA SER A 112 -36.79 -54.14 16.14
C SER A 112 -37.10 -54.65 17.54
N ALA A 113 -38.36 -54.43 17.95
CA ALA A 113 -39.06 -54.92 19.13
C ALA A 113 -39.10 -56.49 19.23
N PRO A 114 -39.69 -57.10 20.28
CA PRO A 114 -41.05 -56.87 20.77
C PRO A 114 -41.16 -56.31 22.20
#